data_AF-T1DB78-F1
#
_entry.id   AF-T1DB78-F1
#
_cell.length_a   1.000
_cell.length_b   1.000
_cell.length_c   1.000
_cell.angle_alpha   90.00
_cell.angle_beta   90.00
_cell.angle_gamma   90.00
#
_symmetry.space_group_name_H-M   'P 1'
#
loop_
_entity.id
_entity.type
_entity.pdbx_description
1 polymer ?
#
loop_
_entity_poly.entity_id
_entity_poly.type
_entity_poly.pdbx_seq_one_letter_code
_entity_poly.pdbx_strand_id
1 'polypeptide(L)'
;MCHALLHDPAFFRLLTHIDAEYAAETRKGRCRRCQGPLHVSDYPRKPRGCPASVREEYSERLSFTCGWCEKRATPASVRFLARRVYVALALMLISGSGGCAACAVRQHLKVS
;
A
#
# COMPACT_ATOMS: atom_id res chain seq x y z
N MET A 1 -22.61 4.26 8.92
CA MET A 1 -22.81 4.49 7.47
C MET A 1 -21.47 4.64 6.74
N CYS A 2 -20.55 3.66 6.84
CA CYS A 2 -19.29 3.66 6.07
C CYS A 2 -19.11 2.37 5.24
N HIS A 3 -20.12 1.50 5.28
CA HIS A 3 -20.10 0.16 4.70
C HIS A 3 -20.27 0.20 3.18
N ALA A 4 -21.04 1.16 2.65
CA ALA A 4 -21.30 1.28 1.22
C ALA A 4 -20.02 1.56 0.40
N LEU A 5 -19.13 2.42 0.92
CA LEU A 5 -17.84 2.72 0.29
C LEU A 5 -16.90 1.50 0.20
N LEU A 6 -17.09 0.50 1.07
CA LEU A 6 -16.27 -0.74 1.07
C LEU A 6 -16.67 -1.73 -0.01
N HIS A 7 -17.82 -1.49 -0.62
CA HIS A 7 -18.30 -2.27 -1.76
C HIS A 7 -18.18 -1.52 -3.07
N ASP A 8 -17.93 -0.20 -3.03
CA ASP A 8 -17.78 0.63 -4.21
C ASP A 8 -16.39 0.44 -4.87
N PRO A 9 -16.31 -0.15 -6.08
CA PRO A 9 -15.04 -0.31 -6.78
C PRO A 9 -14.35 1.00 -7.10
N ALA A 10 -15.10 2.10 -7.29
CA ALA A 10 -14.52 3.40 -7.61
C ALA A 10 -13.62 3.91 -6.47
N PHE A 11 -14.03 3.68 -5.23
CA PHE A 11 -13.23 4.02 -4.07
C PHE A 11 -11.92 3.21 -4.01
N PHE A 12 -11.92 1.92 -4.31
CA PHE A 12 -10.68 1.11 -4.37
C PHE A 12 -9.76 1.53 -5.53
N ARG A 13 -10.33 1.92 -6.67
CA ARG A 13 -9.55 2.48 -7.78
C ARG A 13 -8.91 3.81 -7.42
N LEU A 14 -9.60 4.67 -6.67
CA LEU A 14 -9.02 5.90 -6.13
C LEU A 14 -7.80 5.60 -5.24
N LEU A 15 -7.90 4.61 -4.34
CA LEU A 15 -6.74 4.20 -3.52
C LEU A 15 -5.58 3.67 -4.37
N THR A 16 -5.87 2.98 -5.46
CA THR A 16 -4.86 2.52 -6.42
C THR A 16 -4.18 3.68 -7.13
N HIS A 17 -4.94 4.72 -7.49
CA HIS A 17 -4.39 5.94 -8.08
C HIS A 17 -3.43 6.65 -7.11
N ILE A 18 -3.82 6.83 -5.85
CA ILE A 18 -2.96 7.44 -4.82
C ILE A 18 -1.64 6.66 -4.65
N ASP A 19 -1.71 5.32 -4.58
CA ASP A 19 -0.50 4.48 -4.52
C ASP A 19 0.40 4.64 -5.75
N ALA A 20 -0.19 4.83 -6.94
CA ALA A 20 0.55 5.06 -8.18
C ALA A 20 1.29 6.40 -8.16
N GLU A 21 0.68 7.45 -7.57
CA GLU A 21 1.35 8.73 -7.36
C GLU A 21 2.56 8.60 -6.43
N TYR A 22 2.40 7.94 -5.27
CA TYR A 22 3.54 7.66 -4.36
C TYR A 22 4.64 6.83 -5.03
N ALA A 23 4.28 5.88 -5.87
CA ALA A 23 5.24 5.09 -6.63
C ALA A 23 6.00 5.96 -7.65
N ALA A 24 5.29 6.85 -8.36
CA ALA A 24 5.90 7.77 -9.31
C ALA A 24 6.87 8.75 -8.62
N GLU A 25 6.49 9.32 -7.47
CA GLU A 25 7.35 10.17 -6.64
C GLU A 25 8.59 9.42 -6.16
N THR A 26 8.42 8.20 -5.66
CA THR A 26 9.54 7.35 -5.22
C THR A 26 10.50 7.07 -6.37
N ARG A 27 9.98 6.75 -7.57
CA ARG A 27 10.79 6.49 -8.75
C ARG A 27 11.59 7.72 -9.19
N LYS A 28 10.98 8.91 -9.15
CA LYS A 28 11.65 10.20 -9.44
C LYS A 28 12.76 10.50 -8.42
N GLY A 29 12.55 10.17 -7.15
CA GLY A 29 13.51 10.40 -6.06
C GLY A 29 14.75 9.51 -6.08
N ARG A 30 14.81 8.50 -6.97
CA ARG A 30 15.92 7.53 -7.09
C ARG A 30 16.20 6.76 -5.78
N CYS A 31 17.26 5.96 -5.75
CA CYS A 31 17.65 5.25 -4.53
C CYS A 31 18.12 6.21 -3.44
N ARG A 32 17.48 6.18 -2.26
CA ARG A 32 17.87 7.02 -1.10
C ARG A 32 19.31 6.79 -0.59
N ARG A 33 19.94 5.65 -0.92
CA ARG A 33 21.29 5.32 -0.45
C ARG A 33 22.40 5.69 -1.43
N CYS A 34 22.19 5.44 -2.72
CA CYS A 34 23.24 5.58 -3.74
C CYS A 34 22.81 6.41 -4.95
N GLN A 35 21.59 6.95 -4.94
CA GLN A 35 20.99 7.74 -6.04
C GLN A 35 20.93 7.01 -7.39
N GLY A 36 21.11 5.69 -7.41
CA GLY A 36 21.00 4.87 -8.60
C GLY A 36 19.56 4.74 -9.11
N PRO A 37 19.40 4.27 -10.37
CA PRO A 37 18.10 4.09 -10.99
C PRO A 37 17.24 3.06 -10.23
N LEU A 38 15.93 3.26 -10.26
CA LEU A 38 14.95 2.37 -9.65
C LEU A 38 14.22 1.58 -10.76
N HIS A 39 14.39 0.27 -10.74
CA HIS A 39 13.69 -0.67 -11.63
C HIS A 39 12.45 -1.21 -10.92
N VAL A 40 11.39 -1.44 -11.71
CA VAL A 40 10.14 -2.04 -11.20
C VAL A 40 10.45 -3.43 -10.64
N SER A 41 9.96 -3.69 -9.43
CA SER A 41 10.12 -4.99 -8.76
C SER A 41 8.92 -5.27 -7.85
N ASP A 42 7.73 -5.17 -8.43
CA ASP A 42 6.46 -5.30 -7.71
C ASP A 42 6.35 -6.65 -6.97
N TYR A 43 5.62 -6.63 -5.86
CA TYR A 43 5.48 -7.78 -4.98
C TYR A 43 4.10 -8.40 -5.09
N PRO A 44 4.00 -9.72 -5.35
CA PRO A 44 2.71 -10.39 -5.33
C PRO A 44 2.10 -10.37 -3.92
N ARG A 45 0.79 -10.20 -3.87
CA ARG A 45 -0.07 -10.12 -2.68
C ARG A 45 -1.30 -10.99 -2.87
N LYS A 46 -1.88 -11.40 -1.75
CA LYS A 46 -3.18 -12.09 -1.69
C LYS A 46 -4.16 -11.17 -0.95
N PRO A 47 -4.73 -10.15 -1.60
CA PRO A 47 -5.47 -9.10 -0.92
C PRO A 47 -6.79 -9.64 -0.33
N ARG A 48 -7.06 -9.28 0.93
CA ARG A 48 -8.33 -9.54 1.64
C ARG A 48 -8.97 -8.23 2.07
N GLY A 49 -10.31 -8.19 2.04
CA GLY A 49 -11.06 -6.98 2.40
C GLY A 49 -11.23 -5.97 1.27
N CYS A 50 -11.27 -6.44 0.02
CA CYS A 50 -11.67 -5.65 -1.15
C CYS A 50 -12.72 -6.42 -1.99
N PRO A 51 -13.56 -5.71 -2.77
CA PRO A 51 -14.48 -6.31 -3.74
C PRO A 51 -13.75 -7.22 -4.74
N ALA A 52 -14.45 -8.26 -5.23
CA ALA A 52 -13.88 -9.19 -6.21
C ALA A 52 -13.45 -8.51 -7.51
N SER A 53 -14.18 -7.46 -7.92
CA SER A 53 -13.94 -6.70 -9.16
C SER A 53 -12.59 -5.98 -9.21
N VAL A 54 -11.97 -5.69 -8.07
CA VAL A 54 -10.68 -4.99 -7.96
C VAL A 54 -9.57 -5.88 -7.39
N ARG A 55 -9.86 -7.18 -7.16
CA ARG A 55 -8.93 -8.09 -6.48
C ARG A 55 -7.63 -8.28 -7.27
N GLU A 56 -7.71 -8.29 -8.59
CA GLU A 56 -6.55 -8.40 -9.47
C GLU A 56 -5.65 -7.16 -9.39
N GLU A 57 -6.24 -5.96 -9.36
CA GLU A 57 -5.51 -4.68 -9.19
C GLU A 57 -4.76 -4.60 -7.84
N TYR A 58 -5.19 -5.41 -6.87
CA TYR A 58 -4.60 -5.53 -5.53
C TYR A 58 -3.75 -6.81 -5.37
N SER A 59 -3.59 -7.61 -6.42
CA SER A 59 -2.77 -8.82 -6.41
C SER A 59 -1.27 -8.49 -6.38
N GLU A 60 -0.90 -7.22 -6.58
CA GLU A 60 0.48 -6.76 -6.52
C GLU A 60 0.61 -5.46 -5.72
N ARG A 61 1.77 -5.30 -5.07
CA ARG A 61 2.19 -4.06 -4.42
C ARG A 61 3.33 -3.45 -5.21
N LEU A 62 3.12 -2.20 -5.64
CA LEU A 62 4.15 -1.41 -6.31
C LEU A 62 5.42 -1.33 -5.46
N SER A 63 6.56 -1.63 -6.07
CA SER A 63 7.87 -1.61 -5.42
C SER A 63 8.99 -1.46 -6.43
N PHE A 64 10.16 -1.03 -5.96
CA PHE A 64 11.33 -0.86 -6.81
C PHE A 64 12.59 -1.45 -6.20
N THR A 65 13.51 -1.87 -7.06
CA THR A 65 14.87 -2.29 -6.69
C THR A 65 15.87 -1.36 -7.35
N CYS A 66 16.89 -0.94 -6.61
CA CYS A 66 17.97 -0.12 -7.15
C CYS A 66 18.89 -0.96 -8.05
N GLY A 67 19.21 -0.45 -9.25
CA GLY A 67 20.11 -1.12 -10.19
C GLY A 67 21.59 -1.12 -9.81
N TRP A 68 21.99 -0.42 -8.74
CA TRP A 68 23.41 -0.33 -8.31
C TRP A 68 23.69 -1.04 -6.99
N CYS A 69 22.84 -0.81 -5.98
CA CYS A 69 23.04 -1.39 -4.66
C CYS A 69 22.06 -2.51 -4.34
N GLU A 70 21.17 -2.85 -5.29
CA GLU A 70 20.13 -3.90 -5.17
C GLU A 70 19.16 -3.71 -3.99
N LYS A 71 19.28 -2.59 -3.27
CA LYS A 71 18.37 -2.26 -2.18
C LYS A 71 17.01 -1.90 -2.72
N ARG A 72 16.01 -2.33 -1.97
CA ARG A 72 14.62 -2.06 -2.26
C ARG A 72 14.22 -0.64 -1.84
N ALA A 73 13.43 -0.01 -2.68
CA ALA A 73 12.73 1.24 -2.42
C ALA A 73 11.24 0.99 -2.61
N THR A 74 10.56 0.57 -1.54
CA THR A 74 9.10 0.36 -1.59
C THR A 74 8.39 1.67 -1.24
N PRO A 75 7.50 2.19 -2.10
CA PRO A 75 6.73 3.39 -1.79
C PRO A 75 5.78 3.17 -0.61
N ALA A 76 5.35 4.29 -0.01
CA ALA A 76 4.22 4.31 0.89
C ALA A 76 2.96 3.76 0.18
N SER A 77 2.02 3.21 0.95
CA SER A 77 0.80 2.63 0.39
C SER A 77 -0.38 2.85 1.33
N VAL A 78 -1.51 3.31 0.78
CA VAL A 78 -2.81 3.36 1.45
C VAL A 78 -3.59 2.06 1.27
N ARG A 79 -3.17 1.21 0.32
CA ARG A 79 -3.76 -0.12 0.08
C ARG A 79 -3.21 -1.20 1.02
N PHE A 80 -1.92 -1.21 1.30
CA PHE A 80 -1.28 -2.33 2.00
C PHE A 80 -0.60 -1.92 3.32
N LEU A 81 -1.04 -2.53 4.42
CA LEU A 81 -0.34 -2.40 5.71
C LEU A 81 0.76 -3.47 5.82
N ALA A 82 2.00 -3.08 5.54
CA ALA A 82 3.18 -3.92 5.68
C ALA A 82 3.04 -5.31 5.00
N ARG A 83 3.27 -6.42 5.72
CA ARG A 83 3.20 -7.80 5.23
C ARG A 83 1.81 -8.44 5.38
N ARG A 84 0.79 -7.68 5.78
CA ARG A 84 -0.53 -8.24 6.09
C ARG A 84 -1.32 -8.60 4.84
N VAL A 85 -2.10 -9.66 4.96
CA VAL A 85 -2.97 -10.18 3.89
C VAL A 85 -4.18 -9.25 3.66
N TYR A 86 -4.61 -8.55 4.71
CA TYR A 86 -5.70 -7.58 4.65
C TYR A 86 -5.24 -6.22 4.14
N VAL A 87 -6.09 -5.57 3.33
CA VAL A 87 -5.95 -4.18 2.91
C VAL A 87 -5.96 -3.27 4.13
N ALA A 88 -5.16 -2.20 4.14
CA ALA A 88 -4.99 -1.31 5.28
C ALA A 88 -6.33 -0.76 5.78
N LEU A 89 -7.21 -0.35 4.86
CA LEU A 89 -8.56 0.11 5.19
C LEU A 89 -9.41 -0.96 5.90
N ALA A 90 -9.39 -2.20 5.41
CA ALA A 90 -10.12 -3.30 6.05
C ALA A 90 -9.67 -3.50 7.49
N LEU A 91 -8.36 -3.38 7.77
CA LEU A 91 -7.83 -3.41 9.12
C LEU A 91 -8.31 -2.23 9.98
N MET A 92 -8.38 -1.01 9.44
CA MET A 92 -8.91 0.14 10.18
C MET A 92 -10.34 -0.10 10.66
N LEU A 93 -11.16 -0.70 9.79
CA LEU A 93 -12.59 -0.87 10.05
C LEU A 93 -12.89 -2.05 10.97
N ILE A 94 -12.19 -3.17 10.81
CA ILE A 94 -12.25 -4.29 11.77
C ILE A 94 -11.84 -3.82 13.17
N SER A 95 -10.94 -2.85 13.23
CA SER A 95 -10.44 -2.31 14.50
C SER A 95 -11.27 -1.15 15.06
N GLY A 96 -12.26 -0.69 14.29
CA GLY A 96 -13.18 0.39 14.67
C GLY A 96 -14.29 -0.05 15.62
N SER A 97 -14.42 -1.34 15.93
CA SER A 97 -15.38 -1.87 16.91
C SER A 97 -14.81 -2.04 18.33
N GLY A 98 -13.54 -1.68 18.57
CA GLY A 98 -12.94 -1.70 19.90
C GLY A 98 -11.54 -1.10 19.88
N GLY A 99 -11.39 0.10 20.45
CA GLY A 99 -10.22 0.97 20.29
C GLY A 99 -8.88 0.32 20.63
N CYS A 100 -8.17 -0.17 19.60
CA CYS A 100 -6.76 -0.54 19.73
C CYS A 100 -5.95 -0.39 18.42
N ALA A 101 -6.49 -0.63 17.22
CA ALA A 101 -5.62 -0.55 16.02
C ALA A 101 -5.40 0.86 15.47
N ALA A 102 -6.21 1.86 15.83
CA ALA A 102 -5.86 3.25 15.56
C ALA A 102 -4.52 3.61 16.24
N CYS A 103 -4.26 3.11 17.45
CA CYS A 103 -2.97 3.26 18.13
C CYS A 103 -1.83 2.50 17.43
N ALA A 104 -2.08 1.27 16.95
CA ALA A 104 -1.06 0.49 16.24
C ALA A 104 -0.63 1.14 14.92
N VAL A 105 -1.57 1.74 14.19
CA VAL A 105 -1.31 2.46 12.94
C VAL A 105 -0.55 3.76 13.21
N ARG A 106 -0.94 4.50 14.26
CA ARG A 106 -0.28 5.74 14.67
C ARG A 106 1.14 5.51 15.19
N GLN A 107 1.42 4.35 15.81
CA GLN A 107 2.78 3.96 16.21
C GLN A 107 3.65 3.59 15.00
N HIS A 108 3.11 2.88 14.00
CA HIS A 108 3.88 2.54 12.80
C HIS A 108 4.13 3.74 11.87
N LEU A 109 3.20 4.70 11.79
CA LEU A 109 3.40 5.93 11.00
C LEU A 109 4.44 6.89 11.61
N LYS A 110 4.75 6.77 12.90
CA LYS A 110 5.81 7.56 13.56
C LYS A 110 7.21 6.97 13.40
N VAL A 111 7.34 5.76 12.83
CA VAL A 111 8.61 5.00 12.74
C VAL A 111 9.04 4.80 11.28
N SER A 112 8.54 5.61 10.32
CA SER A 112 8.94 5.55 8.90
C SER A 112 9.50 6.87 8.41
#